data_AF-H9F2K8-F1
#
_entry.id   AF-H9F2K8-F1
#
_cell.length_a   1.000
_cell.length_b   1.000
_cell.length_c   1.000
_cell.angle_alpha   90.00
_cell.angle_beta   90.00
_cell.angle_gamma   90.00
#
_symmetry.space_group_name_H-M   'P 1'
#
loop_
_entity.id
_entity.type
_entity.pdbx_description
1 polymer ?
#
loop_
_entity_poly.entity_id
_entity_poly.type
_entity_poly.pdbx_seq_one_letter_code
_entity_poly.pdbx_strand_id
1 'polypeptide(L)'
;QKFALAREVVYLESNTTALQALLAPACLAGTWALGVGTKYTLGLYGGPMNLRAAFNLVAAVAGFVVYAFSKDSLTHAVESWLDRRTASLSAAYVCGGVEFYEKLLSGNLALRSLLGKEGEKLYTPSGNIVPRHWFRIKHLPYTTRRDSLLHMWRMMLNPGRS
;
A
#
# COMPACT_ATOMS: atom_id res chain seq x y z
N GLN A 1 4.05 3.32 -21.80
CA GLN A 1 4.00 4.74 -21.37
C GLN A 1 2.57 5.26 -21.19
N LYS A 2 1.65 5.06 -22.16
CA LYS A 2 0.25 5.52 -22.06
C LYS A 2 -0.49 5.04 -20.79
N PHE A 3 -0.27 3.80 -20.37
CA PHE A 3 -0.85 3.26 -19.13
C PHE A 3 -0.43 4.02 -17.87
N ALA A 4 0.88 4.30 -17.70
CA ALA A 4 1.38 5.01 -16.53
C ALA A 4 0.77 6.42 -16.43
N LEU A 5 0.70 7.14 -17.54
CA LEU A 5 0.09 8.47 -17.58
C LEU A 5 -1.41 8.40 -17.27
N ALA A 6 -2.14 7.47 -17.88
CA ALA A 6 -3.56 7.28 -17.60
C ALA A 6 -3.81 6.90 -16.13
N ARG A 7 -2.92 6.13 -15.50
CA ARG A 7 -3.03 5.80 -14.07
C ARG A 7 -2.87 7.02 -13.18
N GLU A 8 -1.89 7.89 -13.49
CA GLU A 8 -1.69 9.14 -12.73
C GLU A 8 -2.85 10.12 -12.96
N VAL A 9 -3.44 10.18 -14.16
CA VAL A 9 -4.67 10.97 -14.39
C VAL A 9 -5.83 10.46 -13.54
N VAL A 10 -6.08 9.14 -13.52
CA VAL A 10 -7.10 8.54 -12.66
C VAL A 10 -6.80 8.80 -11.18
N TYR A 11 -5.53 8.76 -10.78
CA TYR A 11 -5.13 9.10 -9.40
C TYR A 11 -5.46 10.54 -9.04
N LEU A 12 -5.15 11.50 -9.92
CA LEU A 12 -5.43 12.93 -9.72
C LEU A 12 -6.94 13.24 -9.73
N GLU A 13 -7.70 12.57 -10.59
CA GLU A 13 -9.16 12.68 -10.63
C GLU A 13 -9.80 12.11 -9.35
N SER A 14 -9.16 11.11 -8.75
CA SER A 14 -9.67 10.44 -7.58
C SER A 14 -9.33 11.18 -6.29
N ASN A 15 -10.28 11.29 -5.38
CA ASN A 15 -10.06 11.90 -4.06
C ASN A 15 -9.26 11.01 -3.07
N THR A 16 -8.42 10.11 -3.61
CA THR A 16 -7.62 9.15 -2.83
C THR A 16 -6.58 9.85 -1.95
N THR A 17 -6.04 10.99 -2.41
CA THR A 17 -5.14 11.85 -1.64
C THR A 17 -5.82 12.38 -0.37
N ALA A 18 -7.09 12.82 -0.46
CA ALA A 18 -7.83 13.27 0.71
C ALA A 18 -8.10 12.11 1.69
N LEU A 19 -8.44 10.92 1.17
CA LEU A 19 -8.65 9.74 2.00
C LEU A 19 -7.37 9.34 2.76
N GLN A 20 -6.21 9.38 2.11
CA GLN A 20 -4.92 9.12 2.75
C GLN A 20 -4.53 10.20 3.77
N ALA A 21 -4.89 11.47 3.50
CA ALA A 21 -4.66 12.58 4.43
C ALA A 21 -5.54 12.48 5.68
N LEU A 22 -6.79 12.04 5.53
CA LEU A 22 -7.76 11.90 6.62
C LEU A 22 -7.46 10.70 7.54
N LEU A 23 -6.77 9.68 7.04
CA LEU A 23 -6.49 8.47 7.81
C LEU A 23 -5.69 8.76 9.10
N ALA A 24 -4.69 9.63 9.03
CA ALA A 24 -3.88 9.99 10.19
C ALA A 24 -4.69 10.67 11.32
N PRO A 25 -5.43 11.77 11.08
CA PRO A 25 -6.26 12.39 12.11
C PRO A 25 -7.38 11.46 12.59
N ALA A 26 -7.98 10.63 11.72
CA ALA A 26 -8.98 9.66 12.13
C ALA A 26 -8.42 8.60 13.10
N CYS A 27 -7.24 8.04 12.82
CA CYS A 27 -6.58 7.09 13.72
C CYS A 27 -6.17 7.73 15.04
N LEU A 28 -5.69 8.98 15.02
CA LEU A 28 -5.35 9.72 16.23
C LEU A 28 -6.59 9.99 17.10
N ALA A 29 -7.67 10.48 16.50
CA ALA A 29 -8.93 10.72 17.19
C ALA A 29 -9.51 9.43 17.78
N GLY A 30 -9.48 8.33 17.03
CA GLY A 30 -9.90 7.01 17.50
C GLY A 30 -9.06 6.50 18.67
N THR A 31 -7.74 6.63 18.58
CA THR A 31 -6.81 6.24 19.66
C THR A 31 -7.05 7.08 20.92
N TRP A 32 -7.27 8.38 20.76
CA TRP A 32 -7.60 9.27 21.87
C TRP A 32 -8.95 8.91 22.52
N ALA A 33 -10.01 8.72 21.72
CA ALA A 33 -11.33 8.39 22.23
C ALA A 33 -11.33 7.05 22.97
N LEU A 34 -10.69 6.02 22.41
CA LEU A 34 -10.53 4.72 23.06
C LEU A 34 -9.69 4.82 24.33
N GLY A 35 -8.61 5.59 24.30
CA GLY A 35 -7.73 5.80 25.45
C GLY A 35 -8.40 6.57 26.59
N VAL A 36 -9.31 7.51 26.30
CA VAL A 36 -10.11 8.22 27.31
C VAL A 36 -11.22 7.31 27.84
N GLY A 37 -11.97 6.63 26.95
CA GLY A 37 -13.07 5.75 27.34
C GLY A 37 -12.62 4.60 28.25
N THR A 38 -11.52 3.94 27.91
CA THR A 38 -10.94 2.86 28.73
C THR A 38 -10.44 3.34 30.09
N LYS A 39 -9.83 4.53 30.18
CA LYS A 39 -9.45 5.11 31.48
C LYS A 39 -10.65 5.46 32.34
N TYR A 40 -11.74 5.90 31.70
CA TYR A 40 -12.99 6.23 32.39
C TYR A 40 -13.67 4.97 32.92
N THR A 41 -13.81 3.92 32.11
CA THR A 41 -14.44 2.65 32.52
C THR A 41 -13.65 1.90 33.58
N LEU A 42 -12.32 1.98 33.55
CA LEU A 42 -11.45 1.31 34.52
C LEU A 42 -11.18 2.15 35.78
N GLY A 43 -11.71 3.37 35.89
CA GLY A 43 -11.50 4.23 37.06
C GLY A 43 -10.05 4.72 37.25
N LEU A 44 -9.20 4.63 36.21
CA LEU A 44 -7.77 4.92 36.28
C LEU A 44 -7.45 6.42 36.52
N TYR A 45 -8.44 7.30 36.39
CA TYR A 45 -8.31 8.73 36.69
C TYR A 45 -8.08 9.05 38.18
N GLY A 46 -8.25 8.09 39.09
CA GLY A 46 -7.85 8.17 40.49
C GLY A 46 -6.53 7.47 40.83
N GLY A 47 -5.96 6.69 39.90
CA GLY A 47 -4.79 5.83 40.16
C GLY A 47 -3.43 6.56 40.14
N PRO A 48 -2.33 5.89 40.57
CA PRO A 48 -0.99 6.48 40.63
C PRO A 48 -0.44 6.86 39.25
N MET A 49 0.40 7.91 39.20
CA MET A 49 0.95 8.52 37.98
C MET A 49 1.59 7.49 37.03
N ASN A 50 2.34 6.53 37.58
CA ASN A 50 3.04 5.49 36.80
C ASN A 50 2.09 4.60 36.01
N LEU A 51 0.93 4.25 36.59
CA LEU A 51 -0.05 3.38 35.94
C LEU A 51 -0.72 4.09 34.76
N ARG A 52 -0.98 5.40 34.91
CA ARG A 52 -1.49 6.24 33.81
C ARG A 52 -0.46 6.41 32.70
N ALA A 53 0.82 6.60 33.03
CA ALA A 53 1.89 6.70 32.05
C ALA A 53 2.04 5.41 31.24
N ALA A 54 2.09 4.25 31.92
CA ALA A 54 2.15 2.95 31.28
C ALA A 54 0.95 2.70 30.35
N PHE A 55 -0.27 3.02 30.80
CA PHE A 55 -1.47 2.87 29.99
C PHE A 55 -1.46 3.76 28.73
N ASN A 56 -1.05 5.03 28.87
CA ASN A 56 -0.92 5.93 27.73
C ASN A 56 0.12 5.44 26.72
N LEU A 57 1.25 4.91 27.19
CA LEU A 57 2.28 4.35 26.33
C LEU A 57 1.74 3.15 25.53
N VAL A 58 1.04 2.22 26.20
CA VAL A 58 0.41 1.07 25.55
C VAL A 58 -0.63 1.53 24.51
N ALA A 59 -1.48 2.49 24.86
CA ALA A 59 -2.47 3.06 23.95
C ALA A 59 -1.82 3.73 22.72
N ALA A 60 -0.72 4.46 22.92
CA ALA A 60 0.03 5.09 21.84
C ALA A 60 0.67 4.05 20.90
N VAL A 61 1.30 3.01 21.46
CA VAL A 61 1.87 1.91 20.66
C VAL A 61 0.78 1.17 19.89
N ALA A 62 -0.35 0.84 20.53
CA ALA A 62 -1.47 0.20 19.88
C ALA A 62 -2.05 1.07 18.74
N GLY A 63 -2.26 2.36 18.98
CA GLY A 63 -2.73 3.31 17.97
C GLY A 63 -1.75 3.44 16.80
N PHE A 64 -0.44 3.44 17.06
CA PHE A 64 0.58 3.45 16.02
C PHE A 64 0.54 2.17 15.17
N VAL A 65 0.41 1.01 15.79
CA VAL A 65 0.28 -0.29 15.08
C VAL A 65 -0.96 -0.28 14.19
N VAL A 66 -2.12 0.11 14.73
CA VAL A 66 -3.37 0.21 13.96
C VAL A 66 -3.21 1.18 12.79
N TYR A 67 -2.61 2.35 13.01
CA TYR A 67 -2.34 3.32 11.95
C TYR A 67 -1.43 2.74 10.86
N ALA A 68 -0.34 2.07 11.24
CA ALA A 68 0.60 1.49 10.29
C ALA A 68 -0.09 0.44 9.41
N PHE A 69 -0.81 -0.51 10.01
CA PHE A 69 -1.57 -1.54 9.28
C PHE A 69 -2.66 -0.93 8.39
N SER A 70 -3.46 -0.02 8.91
CA SER A 70 -4.51 0.65 8.12
C SER A 70 -3.92 1.43 6.96
N LYS A 71 -2.78 2.12 7.17
CA LYS A 71 -2.13 2.91 6.12
C LYS A 71 -1.58 2.02 5.03
N ASP A 72 -0.87 0.95 5.39
CA ASP A 72 -0.34 0.03 4.41
C ASP A 72 -1.47 -0.66 3.64
N SER A 73 -2.50 -1.15 4.33
CA SER A 73 -3.68 -1.75 3.69
C SER A 73 -4.40 -0.79 2.75
N LEU A 74 -4.57 0.48 3.16
CA LEU A 74 -5.20 1.50 2.32
C LEU A 74 -4.34 1.78 1.08
N THR A 75 -3.02 1.88 1.23
CA THR A 75 -2.11 2.06 0.09
C THR A 75 -2.23 0.90 -0.89
N HIS A 76 -2.19 -0.35 -0.41
CA HIS A 76 -2.36 -1.53 -1.28
C HIS A 76 -3.71 -1.54 -2.01
N ALA A 77 -4.79 -1.20 -1.31
CA ALA A 77 -6.14 -1.14 -1.89
C ALA A 77 -6.26 -0.06 -2.97
N VAL A 78 -5.76 1.15 -2.69
CA VAL A 78 -5.76 2.27 -3.65
C VAL A 78 -4.92 1.93 -4.87
N GLU A 79 -3.71 1.39 -4.69
CA GLU A 79 -2.83 1.01 -5.80
C GLU A 79 -3.47 -0.05 -6.71
N SER A 80 -4.03 -1.11 -6.12
CA SER A 80 -4.75 -2.15 -6.87
C SER A 80 -5.99 -1.57 -7.57
N TRP A 81 -6.74 -0.68 -6.91
CA TRP A 81 -7.92 -0.07 -7.49
C TRP A 81 -7.57 0.82 -8.69
N LEU A 82 -6.51 1.61 -8.60
CA LEU A 82 -6.01 2.45 -9.70
C LEU A 82 -5.59 1.59 -10.89
N ASP A 83 -4.77 0.56 -10.67
CA ASP A 83 -4.31 -0.33 -11.73
C ASP A 83 -5.51 -1.02 -12.43
N ARG A 84 -6.51 -1.48 -11.66
CA ARG A 84 -7.75 -2.06 -12.21
C ARG A 84 -8.61 -1.04 -12.95
N ARG A 85 -8.76 0.17 -12.42
CA ARG A 85 -9.57 1.23 -13.04
C ARG A 85 -8.98 1.66 -14.37
N THR A 86 -7.67 1.88 -14.44
CA THR A 86 -6.98 2.23 -15.69
C THR A 86 -7.03 1.08 -16.69
N ALA A 87 -6.87 -0.17 -16.23
CA ALA A 87 -7.00 -1.34 -17.09
C ALA A 87 -8.42 -1.47 -17.68
N SER A 88 -9.46 -1.16 -16.90
CA SER A 88 -10.85 -1.27 -17.37
C SER A 88 -11.24 -0.29 -18.48
N LEU A 89 -10.41 0.74 -18.76
CA LEU A 89 -10.72 1.75 -19.78
C LEU A 89 -10.67 1.18 -21.21
N SER A 90 -9.74 0.26 -21.48
CA SER A 90 -9.60 -0.37 -22.80
C SER A 90 -8.65 -1.56 -22.72
N ALA A 91 -8.85 -2.55 -23.60
CA ALA A 91 -7.88 -3.63 -23.80
C ALA A 91 -6.46 -3.08 -24.02
N ALA A 92 -6.29 -2.04 -24.85
CA ALA A 92 -4.98 -1.44 -25.10
C ALA A 92 -4.27 -0.95 -23.82
N TYR A 93 -5.02 -0.48 -22.82
CA TYR A 93 -4.47 -0.07 -21.53
C TYR A 93 -4.02 -1.26 -20.69
N VAL A 94 -4.74 -2.38 -20.71
CA VAL A 94 -4.33 -3.58 -19.99
C VAL A 94 -3.06 -4.17 -20.58
N CYS A 95 -2.99 -4.28 -21.90
CA CYS A 95 -1.76 -4.70 -22.60
C CYS A 95 -0.59 -3.79 -22.24
N GLY A 96 -0.80 -2.47 -22.35
CA GLY A 96 0.22 -1.49 -22.04
C GLY A 96 0.63 -1.48 -20.57
N GLY A 97 -0.26 -1.89 -19.66
CA GLY A 97 0.04 -2.06 -18.24
C GLY A 97 0.91 -3.28 -17.95
N VAL A 98 0.62 -4.41 -18.58
CA VAL A 98 1.47 -5.61 -18.53
C VAL A 98 2.86 -5.30 -19.06
N GLU A 99 2.95 -4.71 -20.26
CA GLU A 99 4.22 -4.33 -20.89
C GLU A 99 5.01 -3.35 -20.02
N PHE A 100 4.32 -2.39 -19.39
CA PHE A 100 4.95 -1.42 -18.49
C PHE A 100 5.61 -2.09 -17.29
N TYR A 101 4.88 -2.97 -16.58
CA TYR A 101 5.46 -3.65 -15.41
C TYR A 101 6.52 -4.67 -15.78
N GLU A 102 6.40 -5.33 -16.94
CA GLU A 102 7.42 -6.25 -17.44
C GLU A 102 8.74 -5.52 -17.76
N LYS A 103 8.65 -4.37 -18.44
CA LYS A 103 9.82 -3.50 -18.69
C LYS A 103 10.41 -2.92 -17.41
N LEU A 104 9.58 -2.59 -16.42
CA LEU A 104 10.05 -2.11 -15.12
C LEU A 104 10.81 -3.20 -14.36
N LEU A 105 10.28 -4.43 -14.34
CA LEU A 105 10.93 -5.57 -13.69
C LEU A 105 12.24 -5.95 -14.38
N SER A 106 12.28 -5.97 -15.71
CA SER A 106 13.53 -6.25 -16.44
C SER A 106 14.58 -5.17 -16.22
N GLY A 107 14.19 -3.89 -16.16
CA GLY A 107 15.07 -2.78 -15.80
C GLY A 107 15.63 -2.93 -14.38
N ASN A 108 14.79 -3.30 -13.40
CA ASN A 108 15.23 -3.54 -12.03
C ASN A 108 16.20 -4.72 -11.91
N LEU A 109 16.00 -5.79 -12.70
CA LEU A 109 16.93 -6.92 -12.77
C LEU A 109 18.26 -6.51 -13.40
N ALA A 110 18.23 -5.72 -14.47
CA ALA A 110 19.45 -5.17 -15.06
C ALA A 110 20.20 -4.29 -14.04
N LEU A 111 19.51 -3.40 -13.32
CA LEU A 111 20.08 -2.60 -12.25
C LEU A 111 20.64 -3.45 -11.11
N ARG A 112 19.96 -4.52 -10.71
CA ARG A 112 20.47 -5.49 -9.73
C ARG A 112 21.82 -6.05 -10.18
N SER A 113 21.93 -6.43 -11.46
CA SER A 113 23.17 -7.00 -12.01
C SER A 113 24.30 -5.95 -12.13
N LEU A 114 23.98 -4.73 -12.55
CA LEU A 114 24.94 -3.65 -12.75
C LEU A 114 25.52 -3.11 -11.44
N LEU A 115 24.70 -3.04 -10.39
CA LEU A 115 25.09 -2.53 -9.06
C LEU A 115 25.74 -3.61 -8.17
N GLY A 116 25.82 -4.86 -8.63
CA GLY A 116 26.39 -5.98 -7.88
C GLY A 116 25.78 -6.10 -6.48
N LYS A 117 26.64 -6.15 -5.44
CA LYS A 117 26.22 -6.33 -4.04
C LYS A 117 25.25 -5.26 -3.52
N GLU A 118 25.35 -4.02 -4.00
CA GLU A 118 24.40 -2.97 -3.63
C GLU A 118 23.05 -3.14 -4.34
N GLY A 119 23.06 -3.63 -5.58
CA GLY A 119 21.87 -4.00 -6.32
C GLY A 119 21.08 -5.12 -5.65
N GLU A 120 21.79 -6.12 -5.09
CA GLU A 120 21.14 -7.24 -4.38
C GLU A 120 20.39 -6.82 -3.11
N LYS A 121 20.82 -5.72 -2.47
CA LYS A 121 20.14 -5.14 -1.32
C LYS A 121 18.89 -4.34 -1.70
N LEU A 122 18.82 -3.84 -2.93
CA LEU A 122 17.77 -2.95 -3.40
C LEU A 122 16.66 -3.70 -4.14
N TYR A 123 17.01 -4.72 -4.91
CA TYR A 123 16.07 -5.45 -5.77
C TYR A 123 16.14 -6.93 -5.46
N THR A 124 15.00 -7.61 -5.41
CA THR A 124 14.88 -9.06 -5.31
C THR A 124 15.28 -9.75 -6.63
N PRO A 125 15.55 -11.07 -6.62
CA PRO A 125 15.79 -11.84 -7.85
C PRO A 125 14.61 -11.82 -8.84
N SER A 126 13.42 -11.42 -8.40
CA SER A 126 12.24 -11.24 -9.26
C SER A 126 12.10 -9.81 -9.81
N GLY A 127 12.98 -8.88 -9.44
CA GLY A 127 12.92 -7.47 -9.86
C GLY A 127 12.02 -6.58 -8.97
N ASN A 128 11.42 -7.12 -7.90
CA ASN A 128 10.70 -6.32 -6.90
C ASN A 128 11.68 -5.56 -6.01
N ILE A 129 11.28 -4.40 -5.48
CA ILE A 129 12.09 -3.62 -4.53
C ILE A 129 12.11 -4.36 -3.18
N VAL A 130 13.31 -4.55 -2.62
CA VAL A 130 13.48 -5.10 -1.27
C VAL A 130 13.04 -4.03 -0.27
N PRO A 131 12.08 -4.33 0.62
CA PRO A 131 11.68 -3.38 1.65
C PRO A 131 12.88 -3.11 2.57
N ARG A 132 13.38 -1.87 2.53
CA ARG A 132 14.53 -1.42 3.35
C ARG A 132 14.21 -1.37 4.85
N HIS A 133 12.92 -1.40 5.20
CA HIS A 133 12.44 -1.41 6.58
C HIS A 133 11.81 -2.76 6.88
N TRP A 134 12.28 -3.42 7.95
CA TRP A 134 11.86 -4.76 8.38
C TRP A 134 10.34 -4.93 8.55
N PHE A 135 9.61 -3.84 8.76
CA PHE A 135 8.19 -3.87 9.15
C PHE A 135 7.22 -3.26 8.14
N ARG A 136 7.68 -2.78 6.97
CA ARG A 136 6.80 -2.00 6.09
C ARG A 136 7.04 -2.23 4.60
N ILE A 137 6.14 -3.02 4.00
CA ILE A 137 6.00 -3.12 2.54
C ILE A 137 5.09 -1.98 2.09
N LYS A 138 5.71 -0.85 1.76
CA LYS A 138 5.01 0.41 1.45
C LYS A 138 4.20 0.35 0.15
N HIS A 139 4.54 -0.55 -0.77
CA HIS A 139 3.93 -0.64 -2.09
C HIS A 139 3.68 -2.10 -2.48
N LEU A 140 2.58 -2.36 -3.18
CA LEU A 140 2.26 -3.71 -3.68
C LEU A 140 3.37 -4.19 -4.63
N PRO A 141 3.90 -5.42 -4.48
CA PRO A 141 4.95 -5.96 -5.34
C PRO A 141 4.59 -5.82 -6.82
N TYR A 142 5.54 -5.36 -7.63
CA TYR A 142 5.32 -5.15 -9.07
C TYR A 142 4.95 -6.44 -9.79
N THR A 143 5.45 -7.59 -9.33
CA THR A 143 5.02 -8.91 -9.83
C THR A 143 3.53 -9.14 -9.62
N THR A 144 2.99 -8.86 -8.43
CA THR A 144 1.56 -9.05 -8.11
C THR A 144 0.67 -8.14 -8.97
N ARG A 145 1.12 -6.89 -9.22
CA ARG A 145 0.40 -5.96 -10.10
C ARG A 145 0.39 -6.43 -11.56
N ARG A 146 1.55 -6.85 -12.08
CA ARG A 146 1.67 -7.43 -13.42
C ARG A 146 0.75 -8.64 -13.57
N ASP A 147 0.76 -9.55 -12.60
CA ASP A 147 -0.02 -10.80 -12.66
C ASP A 147 -1.52 -10.52 -12.60
N SER A 148 -1.94 -9.51 -11.82
CA SER A 148 -3.34 -9.05 -11.78
C SER A 148 -3.79 -8.48 -13.13
N LEU A 149 -2.95 -7.68 -13.80
CA LEU A 149 -3.23 -7.14 -15.13
C LEU A 149 -3.23 -8.24 -16.20
N LEU A 150 -2.29 -9.18 -16.14
CA LEU A 150 -2.24 -10.36 -17.01
C LEU A 150 -3.51 -11.21 -16.87
N HIS A 151 -3.99 -11.41 -15.65
CA HIS A 151 -5.24 -12.11 -15.42
C HIS A 151 -6.42 -11.38 -16.06
N MET A 152 -6.55 -10.07 -15.85
CA MET A 152 -7.62 -9.27 -16.49
C MET A 152 -7.53 -9.29 -18.02
N TRP A 153 -6.31 -9.25 -18.59
CA TRP A 153 -6.08 -9.37 -20.02
C TRP A 153 -6.61 -10.70 -20.56
N ARG A 154 -6.27 -11.82 -19.89
CA ARG A 154 -6.73 -13.15 -20.27
C ARG A 154 -8.26 -13.29 -20.21
N MET A 155 -8.90 -12.70 -19.20
CA MET A 155 -10.36 -12.69 -19.08
C MET A 155 -11.03 -11.89 -20.21
N MET A 156 -10.44 -10.77 -20.63
CA MET A 156 -10.95 -9.98 -21.76
C MET A 156 -10.81 -10.69 -23.11
N LEU A 157 -9.78 -11.51 -23.29
CA LEU A 157 -9.57 -12.29 -24.52
C LEU A 157 -10.46 -13.54 -24.61
N ASN A 158 -10.89 -14.09 -23.47
CA ASN A 158 -11.74 -15.29 -23.39
C ASN A 158 -13.06 -15.01 -22.64
N PRO A 159 -13.99 -14.22 -23.21
CA PRO A 159 -15.26 -13.90 -22.56
C PRO A 159 -16.22 -15.11 -22.42
N GLY A 160 -15.92 -16.26 -23.03
CA GLY A 160 -16.81 -17.42 -23.15
C GLY A 160 -16.59 -18.57 -22.15
N ARG A 161 -15.87 -18.37 -21.05
CA ARG A 161 -15.76 -19.36 -19.95
C ARG A 161 -16.27 -18.75 -18.65
N SER A 162 -17.60 -18.68 -18.51
CA SER A 162 -18.30 -18.53 -17.24
C SER A 162 -19.29 -19.67 -17.09
#